data_AF-A0AAV5KC52-F1
#
_entry.id   AF-A0AAV5KC52-F1
#
_cell.length_a   1.000
_cell.length_b   1.000
_cell.length_c   1.000
_cell.angle_alpha   90.00
_cell.angle_beta   90.00
_cell.angle_gamma   90.00
#
_symmetry.space_group_name_H-M   'P 1'
#
loop_
_entity.id
_entity.type
_entity.pdbx_description
1 polymer ?
#
loop_
_entity_poly.entity_id
_entity_poly.type
_entity_poly.pdbx_seq_one_letter_code
_entity_poly.pdbx_strand_id
1 'polypeptide(L)'
;MALATTLTLFFFLLFHTSLAVTYDVMTFGAKPDGVTDSTKAFQAAWSAACGSTQAAAINVPNGRFLVGSIVFNGDSCKNNAITITIKGTLVAPGDYNVLGNAENLSLIHIST
;
A
#
# COMPACT_ATOMS: atom_id res chain seq x y z
N MET A 1 -39.99 -7.57 18.64
CA MET A 1 -38.98 -6.50 18.56
C MET A 1 -37.57 -7.05 18.33
N ALA A 2 -37.11 -8.07 19.09
CA ALA A 2 -35.77 -8.66 18.92
C ALA A 2 -35.49 -9.32 17.55
N LEU A 3 -36.51 -9.89 16.89
CA LEU A 3 -36.33 -10.59 15.61
C LEU A 3 -36.02 -9.64 14.43
N ALA A 4 -36.60 -8.44 14.45
CA ALA A 4 -36.39 -7.43 13.43
C ALA A 4 -34.99 -6.80 13.56
N THR A 5 -34.51 -6.61 14.79
CA THR A 5 -33.17 -6.07 15.07
C THR A 5 -32.05 -7.06 14.73
N THR A 6 -32.27 -8.37 14.89
CA THR A 6 -31.31 -9.38 14.45
C THR A 6 -31.23 -9.49 12.93
N LEU A 7 -32.37 -9.30 12.24
CA LEU A 7 -32.44 -9.35 10.77
C LEU A 7 -31.73 -8.13 10.15
N THR A 8 -31.86 -6.95 10.74
CA THR A 8 -31.13 -5.75 10.31
C THR A 8 -29.64 -5.85 10.59
N LEU A 9 -29.21 -6.36 11.75
CA LEU A 9 -27.79 -6.61 12.04
C LEU A 9 -27.16 -7.61 11.05
N PHE A 10 -27.88 -8.69 10.72
CA PHE A 10 -27.40 -9.67 9.74
C PHE A 10 -27.26 -9.07 8.34
N PHE A 11 -28.21 -8.23 7.92
CA PHE A 11 -28.10 -7.48 6.67
C PHE A 11 -26.91 -6.50 6.70
N PHE A 12 -26.70 -5.75 7.79
CA PHE A 12 -25.52 -4.89 7.95
C PHE A 12 -24.20 -5.67 7.89
N LEU A 13 -24.14 -6.88 8.45
CA LEU A 13 -22.95 -7.75 8.36
C LEU A 13 -22.72 -8.28 6.94
N LEU A 14 -23.78 -8.58 6.18
CA LEU A 14 -23.69 -8.95 4.76
C LEU A 14 -23.22 -7.79 3.86
N PHE A 15 -23.35 -6.54 4.30
CA PHE A 15 -22.89 -5.35 3.55
C PHE A 15 -21.43 -4.95 3.82
N HIS A 16 -20.72 -5.59 4.76
CA HIS A 16 -19.39 -5.12 5.20
C HIS A 16 -18.19 -5.84 4.57
N THR A 17 -18.37 -6.91 3.80
CA THR A 17 -17.23 -7.58 3.15
C THR A 17 -16.96 -6.95 1.78
N SER A 18 -16.32 -5.78 1.75
CA SER A 18 -15.71 -5.31 0.50
C SER A 18 -14.53 -6.23 0.16
N LEU A 19 -14.60 -6.87 -1.01
CA LEU A 19 -13.49 -7.69 -1.48
C LEU A 19 -12.41 -6.74 -2.00
N ALA A 20 -11.31 -6.58 -1.26
CA ALA A 20 -10.22 -5.70 -1.66
C ALA A 20 -9.34 -6.37 -2.71
N VAL A 21 -9.03 -5.66 -3.80
CA VAL A 21 -8.06 -6.10 -4.80
C VAL A 21 -6.66 -5.99 -4.21
N THR A 22 -5.90 -7.09 -4.23
CA THR A 22 -4.56 -7.13 -3.64
C THR A 22 -3.48 -6.91 -4.70
N TYR A 23 -2.60 -5.95 -4.45
CA TYR A 23 -1.43 -5.59 -5.25
C TYR A 23 -0.17 -5.97 -4.47
N ASP A 24 0.40 -7.14 -4.76
CA ASP A 24 1.64 -7.59 -4.12
C ASP A 24 2.86 -6.92 -4.77
N VAL A 25 3.71 -6.27 -3.97
CA VAL A 25 4.89 -5.56 -4.49
C VAL A 25 5.86 -6.47 -5.25
N MET A 26 5.89 -7.78 -4.95
CA MET A 26 6.71 -8.75 -5.70
C MET A 26 6.18 -9.00 -7.11
N THR A 27 4.86 -8.89 -7.32
CA THR A 27 4.26 -8.94 -8.68
C THR A 27 4.72 -7.76 -9.54
N PHE A 28 5.11 -6.65 -8.91
CA PHE A 28 5.69 -5.47 -9.56
C PHE A 28 7.23 -5.49 -9.62
N GLY A 29 7.87 -6.62 -9.25
CA GLY A 29 9.31 -6.82 -9.37
C GLY A 29 10.13 -6.49 -8.12
N ALA A 30 9.49 -6.21 -6.98
CA ALA A 30 10.21 -6.07 -5.72
C ALA A 30 10.85 -7.41 -5.32
N LYS A 31 12.07 -7.37 -4.78
CA LYS A 31 12.77 -8.56 -4.30
C LYS A 31 13.00 -8.50 -2.79
N PRO A 32 12.71 -9.58 -2.04
CA PRO A 32 12.83 -9.62 -0.58
C PRO A 32 14.28 -9.86 -0.10
N ASP A 33 15.29 -9.35 -0.81
CA ASP A 33 16.72 -9.61 -0.55
C ASP A 33 17.43 -8.52 0.28
N GLY A 34 16.77 -7.37 0.50
CA GLY A 34 17.31 -6.22 1.21
C GLY A 34 18.41 -5.44 0.49
N VAL A 35 18.64 -5.73 -0.80
CA VAL A 35 19.73 -5.15 -1.61
C VAL A 35 19.23 -4.62 -2.95
N THR A 36 18.28 -5.31 -3.58
CA THR A 36 17.65 -4.84 -4.83
C THR A 36 16.72 -3.66 -4.54
N ASP A 37 16.99 -2.53 -5.20
CA ASP A 37 16.12 -1.36 -5.14
C ASP A 37 14.71 -1.70 -5.65
N SER A 38 13.75 -1.64 -4.73
CA SER A 38 12.34 -1.94 -4.94
C SER A 38 11.49 -0.68 -5.10
N THR A 39 12.08 0.52 -5.13
CA THR A 39 11.35 1.81 -5.19
C THR A 39 10.34 1.86 -6.34
N LYS A 40 10.76 1.46 -7.55
CA LYS A 40 9.87 1.45 -8.73
C LYS A 40 8.73 0.42 -8.60
N ALA A 41 8.98 -0.71 -7.95
CA ALA A 41 7.95 -1.71 -7.72
C ALA A 41 6.88 -1.18 -6.74
N PHE A 42 7.29 -0.47 -5.69
CA PHE A 42 6.37 0.20 -4.77
C PHE A 42 5.58 1.33 -5.46
N GLN A 43 6.21 2.13 -6.32
CA GLN A 43 5.51 3.15 -7.13
C GLN A 43 4.46 2.52 -8.06
N ALA A 44 4.81 1.42 -8.71
CA ALA A 44 3.89 0.72 -9.61
C ALA A 44 2.72 0.09 -8.86
N ALA A 45 2.97 -0.53 -7.71
CA ALA A 45 1.92 -1.07 -6.84
C ALA A 45 0.96 0.04 -6.35
N TRP A 46 1.50 1.20 -5.95
CA TRP A 46 0.69 2.38 -5.60
C TRP A 46 -0.15 2.86 -6.78
N SER A 47 0.45 3.05 -7.96
CA SER A 47 -0.28 3.50 -9.15
C SER A 47 -1.43 2.55 -9.53
N ALA A 48 -1.20 1.24 -9.43
CA ALA A 48 -2.22 0.24 -9.70
C ALA A 48 -3.36 0.28 -8.67
N ALA A 49 -3.04 0.33 -7.38
CA ALA A 49 -4.03 0.47 -6.30
C ALA A 49 -4.83 1.77 -6.43
N CYS A 50 -4.15 2.84 -6.81
CA CYS A 50 -4.71 4.17 -6.97
C CYS A 50 -5.66 4.29 -8.17
N GLY A 51 -5.37 3.55 -9.25
CA GLY A 51 -6.24 3.45 -10.42
C GLY A 51 -7.42 2.48 -10.26
N SER A 52 -7.48 1.73 -9.16
CA SER A 52 -8.55 0.75 -8.90
C SER A 52 -9.90 1.41 -8.70
N THR A 53 -10.96 0.76 -9.18
CA THR A 53 -12.36 1.15 -8.90
C THR A 53 -12.93 0.46 -7.66
N GLN A 54 -12.20 -0.52 -7.10
CA GLN A 54 -12.56 -1.26 -5.89
C GLN A 54 -11.57 -0.94 -4.77
N ALA A 55 -11.96 -1.18 -3.52
CA ALA A 55 -11.04 -1.14 -2.38
C ALA A 55 -9.75 -1.91 -2.72
N ALA A 56 -8.60 -1.34 -2.41
CA ALA A 56 -7.30 -1.89 -2.79
C ALA A 56 -6.44 -2.14 -1.56
N ALA A 57 -5.69 -3.24 -1.59
CA ALA A 57 -4.71 -3.59 -0.58
C ALA A 57 -3.34 -3.74 -1.25
N ILE A 58 -2.34 -2.96 -0.85
CA ILE A 58 -0.96 -3.18 -1.25
C ILE A 58 -0.34 -4.13 -0.22
N ASN A 59 0.14 -5.30 -0.67
CA ASN A 59 0.76 -6.29 0.21
C ASN A 59 2.29 -6.26 0.07
N VAL A 60 2.97 -6.07 1.20
CA VAL A 60 4.42 -6.25 1.32
C VAL A 60 4.68 -7.52 2.14
N PRO A 61 5.05 -8.64 1.50
CA PRO A 61 5.21 -9.92 2.19
C PRO A 61 6.44 -9.92 3.11
N ASN A 62 6.64 -11.02 3.83
CA ASN A 62 7.84 -11.21 4.65
C ASN A 62 9.11 -11.13 3.79
N GLY A 63 10.13 -10.43 4.28
CA GLY A 63 11.37 -10.19 3.53
C GLY A 63 11.94 -8.81 3.83
N ARG A 64 13.09 -8.50 3.24
CA ARG A 64 13.70 -7.16 3.32
C ARG A 64 13.62 -6.50 1.95
N PHE A 65 13.12 -5.27 1.90
CA PHE A 65 12.95 -4.54 0.65
C PHE A 65 13.71 -3.22 0.76
N LEU A 66 14.73 -3.03 -0.08
CA LEU A 66 15.43 -1.75 -0.17
C LEU A 66 14.51 -0.77 -0.90
N VAL A 67 14.15 0.34 -0.26
CA VAL A 67 13.25 1.36 -0.81
C VAL A 67 13.86 2.73 -0.55
N GLY A 68 14.08 3.49 -1.62
CA GLY A 68 14.51 4.89 -1.57
C GLY A 68 13.37 5.83 -1.19
N SER A 69 13.60 7.14 -1.32
CA SER A 69 12.56 8.14 -1.09
C SER A 69 11.42 7.96 -2.08
N ILE A 70 10.20 7.82 -1.56
CA ILE A 70 8.99 7.61 -2.36
C ILE A 70 7.82 8.39 -1.77
N VAL A 71 7.09 9.07 -2.66
CA VAL A 71 5.86 9.80 -2.34
C VAL A 71 4.69 9.09 -3.01
N PHE A 72 3.73 8.70 -2.19
CA PHE A 72 2.44 8.17 -2.59
C PHE A 72 1.44 9.32 -2.66
N ASN A 73 1.24 9.88 -3.86
CA ASN A 73 0.29 10.98 -4.05
C ASN A 73 -1.15 10.45 -4.19
N GLY A 74 -2.04 10.99 -3.35
CA GLY A 74 -3.47 10.69 -3.31
C GLY A 74 -4.37 11.73 -4.00
N ASP A 75 -3.87 12.94 -4.28
CA ASP A 75 -4.66 14.09 -4.73
C ASP A 75 -5.44 13.83 -6.04
N SER A 76 -4.89 12.99 -6.93
CA SER A 76 -5.52 12.60 -8.21
C SER A 76 -5.94 11.12 -8.24
N CYS A 77 -6.07 10.52 -7.07
CA CYS A 77 -6.32 9.10 -6.95
C CYS A 77 -7.78 8.74 -7.17
N LYS A 78 -8.03 7.73 -8.03
CA LYS A 78 -9.41 7.28 -8.31
C LYS A 78 -9.99 6.48 -7.15
N ASN A 79 -9.11 5.81 -6.40
CA ASN A 79 -9.48 5.00 -5.25
C ASN A 79 -9.23 5.75 -3.95
N ASN A 80 -10.27 5.86 -3.12
CA ASN A 80 -10.19 6.45 -1.78
C ASN A 80 -10.08 5.40 -0.65
N ALA A 81 -10.05 4.11 -0.98
CA ALA A 81 -10.02 2.99 -0.05
C ALA A 81 -8.78 2.11 -0.31
N ILE A 82 -7.59 2.67 -0.08
CA ILE A 82 -6.31 1.97 -0.24
C ILE A 82 -5.73 1.65 1.15
N THR A 83 -5.37 0.39 1.39
CA THR A 83 -4.68 -0.06 2.59
C THR A 83 -3.31 -0.62 2.22
N ILE A 84 -2.24 -0.22 2.92
CA ILE A 84 -0.92 -0.81 2.76
C ILE A 84 -0.66 -1.74 3.95
N THR A 85 -0.45 -3.03 3.68
CA THR A 85 -0.13 -4.04 4.69
C THR A 85 1.33 -4.43 4.57
N ILE A 86 2.12 -4.11 5.60
CA ILE A 86 3.55 -4.41 5.64
C ILE A 86 3.81 -5.56 6.62
N LYS A 87 4.19 -6.71 6.09
CA LYS A 87 4.63 -7.89 6.88
C LYS A 87 6.15 -8.01 6.93
N GLY A 88 6.84 -7.53 5.90
CA GLY A 88 8.30 -7.49 5.81
C GLY A 88 8.93 -6.25 6.45
N THR A 89 10.17 -5.98 6.06
CA THR A 89 10.97 -4.85 6.51
C THR A 89 11.36 -3.96 5.34
N LEU A 90 11.11 -2.66 5.47
CA LEU A 90 11.62 -1.66 4.54
C LEU A 90 13.01 -1.21 4.99
N VAL A 91 13.97 -1.26 4.07
CA VAL A 91 15.36 -0.88 4.30
C VAL A 91 15.61 0.41 3.55
N ALA A 92 16.14 1.42 4.22
CA ALA A 92 16.57 2.66 3.58
C ALA A 92 17.95 2.47 2.91
N PRO A 93 18.27 3.18 1.82
CA PRO A 93 19.62 3.25 1.29
C PRO A 93 20.59 3.79 2.35
N GLY A 94 21.76 3.15 2.48
CA GLY A 94 22.80 3.61 3.42
C GLY A 94 23.52 4.88 2.97
N ASP A 95 23.41 5.25 1.69
CA ASP A 95 23.96 6.48 1.14
C ASP A 95 22.93 7.61 1.28
N TYR A 96 23.13 8.44 2.31
CA TYR A 96 22.28 9.60 2.60
C TYR A 96 22.29 10.64 1.47
N ASN A 97 23.23 10.61 0.50
CA ASN A 97 23.18 11.50 -0.66
C ASN A 97 22.02 11.18 -1.62
N VAL A 98 21.57 9.92 -1.64
CA VAL A 98 20.37 9.49 -2.38
C VAL A 98 19.10 10.04 -1.70
N LEU A 99 19.20 10.41 -0.42
CA LEU A 99 18.13 11.00 0.37
C LEU A 99 18.23 12.54 0.43
N GLY A 100 19.45 13.10 0.39
CA GLY A 100 19.72 14.54 0.58
C GLY A 100 19.40 15.42 -0.63
N ASN A 101 19.19 14.84 -1.82
CA ASN A 101 18.65 15.57 -2.97
C ASN A 101 17.10 15.60 -2.99
N ALA A 102 16.46 14.99 -2.00
CA ALA A 102 15.06 15.15 -1.68
C ALA A 102 14.97 15.91 -0.35
N GLU A 103 14.69 17.21 -0.38
CA GLU A 103 14.62 18.10 0.79
C GLU A 103 13.52 17.75 1.82
N ASN A 104 13.03 16.51 1.84
CA ASN A 104 12.04 16.03 2.78
C ASN A 104 12.23 14.51 2.99
N LEU A 105 13.04 14.12 3.98
CA LEU A 105 13.38 12.73 4.29
C LEU A 105 12.14 11.98 4.81
N SER A 106 11.36 11.43 3.89
CA SER A 106 10.19 10.62 4.19
C SER A 106 10.33 9.28 3.47
N LEU A 107 10.52 8.20 4.23
CA LEU A 107 10.66 6.85 3.67
C LEU A 107 9.40 6.42 2.92
N ILE A 108 8.25 6.88 3.39
CA ILE A 108 6.96 6.84 2.71
C ILE A 108 6.23 8.11 3.12
N HIS A 109 5.97 9.02 2.17
CA HIS A 109 5.03 10.12 2.39
C HIS A 109 3.73 9.83 1.64
N ILE A 110 2.60 9.84 2.34
CA ILE A 110 1.28 9.74 1.72
C ILE A 110 0.69 11.16 1.72
N SER A 111 0.57 11.79 0.56
CA SER A 111 -0.21 13.04 0.44
C SER A 111 -1.67 12.67 0.18
N THR A 112 -2.58 13.21 0.98
CA THR A 112 -4.03 12.97 0.91
C THR A 112 -4.74 14.16 0.32
#